data_AF-A0A1D8G906-F1
#
_entry.id   AF-A0A1D8G906-F1
#
_cell.length_a   1.000
_cell.length_b   1.000
_cell.length_c   1.000
_cell.angle_alpha   90.00
_cell.angle_beta   90.00
_cell.angle_gamma   90.00
#
_symmetry.space_group_name_H-M   'P 1'
#
loop_
_entity.id
_entity.type
_entity.pdbx_description
1 polymer ?
#
loop_
_entity_poly.entity_id
_entity_poly.type
_entity_poly.pdbx_seq_one_letter_code
_entity_poly.pdbx_strand_id
1 'polypeptide(L)' 'MTDIVDADELLRRLRAARDWARGEERRAPDEVTATAYRAVRRVLERLVDPSHPSPS' A
#
# COMPACT_ATOMS: atom_id res chain seq x y z
N MET A 1 21.04 -8.22 -14.62
CA MET A 1 19.88 -7.89 -15.47
C MET A 1 18.78 -7.40 -14.56
N THR A 2 18.53 -6.10 -14.53
CA THR A 2 17.34 -5.58 -13.84
C THR A 2 16.15 -6.00 -14.68
N ASP A 3 15.24 -6.78 -14.11
CA ASP A 3 14.02 -7.17 -14.77
C ASP A 3 13.21 -5.90 -15.02
N ILE A 4 13.11 -5.46 -16.28
CA ILE A 4 12.37 -4.26 -16.64
C ILE A 4 10.90 -4.66 -16.63
N VAL A 5 10.20 -4.18 -15.61
CA VAL A 5 8.78 -4.47 -15.41
C VAL A 5 7.95 -3.40 -16.13
N ASP A 6 6.93 -3.82 -16.88
CA ASP A 6 5.98 -2.88 -17.49
C ASP A 6 5.21 -2.09 -16.42
N ALA A 7 4.79 -0.86 -16.78
CA ALA A 7 4.07 0.03 -15.87
C ALA A 7 2.79 -0.60 -15.31
N ASP A 8 2.07 -1.40 -16.10
CA ASP A 8 0.86 -2.09 -15.64
C ASP A 8 1.18 -3.17 -14.60
N GLU A 9 2.29 -3.88 -14.79
CA GLU A 9 2.73 -4.89 -13.85
C GLU A 9 3.25 -4.27 -12.54
N LEU A 10 3.95 -3.14 -12.62
CA LEU A 10 4.29 -2.36 -11.43
C LEU A 10 3.04 -1.90 -10.68
N LEU A 11 2.05 -1.37 -11.40
CA LEU A 11 0.79 -0.90 -10.80
C LEU A 11 -0.01 -2.06 -10.19
N ARG A 12 -0.03 -3.24 -10.82
CA ARG A 12 -0.62 -4.46 -10.26
C ARG A 12 0.03 -4.84 -8.93
N ARG A 13 1.36 -4.83 -8.86
CA ARG A 13 2.11 -5.16 -7.64
C ARG A 13 1.86 -4.15 -6.52
N LEU A 14 1.82 -2.86 -6.84
CA LEU A 14 1.53 -1.81 -5.87
C LEU A 14 0.10 -1.94 -5.30
N ARG A 15 -0.89 -2.22 -6.16
CA ARG A 15 -2.27 -2.48 -5.72
C ARG A 15 -2.35 -3.72 -4.83
N ALA A 16 -1.69 -4.82 -5.20
CA ALA A 16 -1.63 -6.04 -4.40
C ALA A 16 -0.99 -5.79 -3.03
N ALA A 17 0.12 -5.04 -2.98
CA ALA A 17 0.80 -4.68 -1.74
C ALA A 17 -0.09 -3.79 -0.84
N ARG A 18 -0.83 -2.84 -1.42
CA ARG A 18 -1.78 -1.99 -0.68
C ARG A 18 -2.89 -2.83 -0.05
N ASP A 19 -3.45 -3.75 -0.81
CA ASP A 19 -4.55 -4.61 -0.36
C ASP A 19 -4.07 -5.61 0.72
N TRP A 20 -2.83 -6.10 0.59
CA TRP A 20 -2.15 -6.86 1.65
C TRP A 20 -1.99 -6.03 2.93
N ALA A 21 -1.45 -4.81 2.85
CA ALA A 21 -1.27 -3.93 4.01
C ALA A 21 -2.62 -3.63 4.70
N ARG A 22 -3.71 -3.47 3.92
CA ARG A 22 -5.07 -3.33 4.46
C ARG A 22 -5.54 -4.60 5.18
N GLY A 23 -5.15 -5.78 4.70
CA GLY A 23 -5.42 -7.05 5.35
C GLY A 23 -4.70 -7.16 6.69
N GLU A 24 -3.41 -6.81 6.72
CA GLU A 24 -2.59 -6.86 7.93
C GLU A 24 -3.02 -5.81 8.96
N GLU A 25 -3.41 -4.60 8.55
CA GLU A 25 -4.01 -3.59 9.44
C GLU A 25 -5.21 -4.15 10.22
N ARG A 26 -6.05 -4.97 9.57
CA ARG A 26 -7.23 -5.58 10.22
C ARG A 26 -6.91 -6.79 11.11
N ARG A 27 -5.79 -7.46 10.86
CA ARG A 27 -5.34 -8.63 11.63
C ARG A 27 -4.35 -8.28 12.74
N ALA A 28 -3.94 -7.01 12.82
CA ALA A 28 -2.95 -6.55 13.76
C ALA A 28 -3.37 -6.88 15.21
N PRO A 29 -2.46 -7.41 16.03
CA PRO A 29 -2.75 -7.80 17.42
C PRO A 29 -2.88 -6.59 18.36
N ASP A 30 -2.42 -5.41 17.93
CA ASP A 30 -2.41 -4.17 18.70
C ASP A 30 -2.46 -2.93 17.78
N GLU A 31 -2.76 -1.77 18.38
CA GLU A 31 -2.91 -0.50 17.66
C GLU A 31 -1.61 0.05 17.07
N VAL A 32 -0.45 -0.26 17.66
CA VAL A 32 0.85 0.18 17.13
C VAL A 32 1.12 -0.56 15.82
N THR A 33 0.94 -1.87 15.82
CA THR A 33 1.04 -2.72 14.62
C THR A 33 0.03 -2.31 13.55
N ALA A 34 -1.22 -2.04 13.93
CA ALA A 34 -2.25 -1.54 13.01
C ALA A 34 -1.87 -0.19 12.38
N THR A 35 -1.31 0.71 13.19
CA THR A 35 -0.85 2.04 12.75
C THR A 35 0.31 1.95 11.75
N ALA A 36 1.26 1.03 11.96
CA ALA A 36 2.35 0.79 11.02
C ALA A 36 1.84 0.35 9.64
N TYR A 37 0.93 -0.65 9.60
CA TYR A 37 0.32 -1.09 8.34
C TYR A 37 -0.55 -0.02 7.68
N ARG A 38 -1.25 0.80 8.47
CA ARG A 38 -2.00 1.97 7.99
C ARG A 38 -1.08 2.99 7.30
N ALA A 39 0.08 3.29 7.88
CA ALA A 39 1.05 4.21 7.29
C ALA A 39 1.59 3.68 5.95
N VAL A 40 1.96 2.40 5.88
CA VAL A 40 2.39 1.73 4.64
C VAL A 40 1.28 1.78 3.59
N ARG A 41 0.05 1.42 3.97
CA ARG A 41 -1.11 1.46 3.08
C ARG A 41 -1.34 2.86 2.49
N ARG A 42 -1.24 3.91 3.30
CA ARG A 42 -1.38 5.31 2.84
C ARG A 42 -0.30 5.71 1.82
N VAL A 43 0.95 5.31 2.04
CA VAL A 43 2.02 5.55 1.07
C VAL A 43 1.73 4.84 -0.25
N LEU A 44 1.32 3.58 -0.20
CA LEU A 44 0.97 2.80 -1.39
C LEU A 44 -0.26 3.37 -2.11
N GLU A 45 -1.26 3.87 -1.38
CA GLU A 45 -2.42 4.58 -1.95
C GLU A 45 -1.97 5.81 -2.75
N ARG A 46 -1.08 6.62 -2.20
CA ARG A 46 -0.54 7.80 -2.88
C ARG A 46 0.31 7.46 -4.11
N LEU A 47 1.01 6.32 -4.10
CA LEU A 47 1.77 5.85 -5.26
C LEU A 47 0.86 5.32 -6.38
N VAL A 48 -0.25 4.68 -6.01
CA VAL A 48 -1.25 4.16 -6.97
C VAL A 48 -2.13 5.27 -7.53
N ASP A 49 -2.52 6.22 -6.69
CA ASP A 49 -3.31 7.39 -7.04
C ASP A 49 -2.72 8.65 -6.39
N PRO A 50 -1.87 9.39 -7.11
CA PRO A 50 -1.22 10.60 -6.60
C PRO A 50 -2.19 11.73 -6.29
N SER A 51 -3.40 11.69 -6.85
CA SER A 51 -4.44 12.70 -6.64
C SER A 51 -5.32 12.41 -5.42
N HIS A 52 -5.10 11.27 -4.74
CA HIS A 52 -5.92 10.87 -3.61
C HIS A 52 -5.71 11.86 -2.45
N PRO A 53 -6.76 12.55 -1.98
CA PRO A 53 -6.64 13.47 -0.87
C PRO A 53 -6.26 12.69 0.39
N SER A 54 -5.24 13.16 1.12
CA SER A 54 -4.96 12.64 2.46
C SER A 54 -6.13 13.03 3.38
N PRO A 55 -6.75 12.08 4.09
CA PRO A 55 -7.77 12.43 5.08
C PRO A 55 -7.09 13.23 6.19
N SER A 56 -7.62 14.44 6.41
CA SER A 56 -7.27 15.33 7.54
C SER A 56 -7.59 14.67 8.87
#